data_AF-V9Z6J9-F1
#
_entry.id   AF-V9Z6J9-F1
#
_cell.length_a   1.000
_cell.length_b   1.000
_cell.length_c   1.000
_cell.angle_alpha   90.00
_cell.angle_beta   90.00
_cell.angle_gamma   90.00
#
_symmetry.space_group_name_H-M   'P 1'
#
loop_
_entity.id
_entity.type
_entity.pdbx_description
1 polymer ?
#
loop_
_entity_poly.entity_id
_entity_poly.type
_entity_poly.pdbx_seq_one_letter_code
_entity_poly.pdbx_strand_id
1 'polypeptide(L)'
;MPQTLHRNDPLAHLLDTYRSMSDRHKAALDRYLDADGDVDDDHRRAYSRRDRTAALEARDLLEQAMELLTGRFTLPDGMTVTVPGSNHSTYAVTTGRLDDRARAAFLHGQCHAFARAVCDETGWEMAVILSDSCSLDPDLCGTNVARDVCGCQLEHLVAVRPDGAHVDITGAHLPGTLPDFEDQESIAVTDSLWSFILRSPAWRRPAVDVARTFVAPLLASLDDRTKVSA
;
A
#
# COMPACT_ATOMS: atom_id res chain seq x y z
N MET A 1 -17.33 18.31 -23.12
CA MET A 1 -18.62 18.03 -22.45
C MET A 1 -18.30 17.45 -21.08
N PRO A 2 -18.81 18.01 -19.96
CA PRO A 2 -18.67 17.36 -18.66
C PRO A 2 -19.41 16.01 -18.69
N GLN A 3 -18.75 14.95 -18.23
CA GLN A 3 -19.40 13.65 -18.06
C GLN A 3 -20.26 13.68 -16.79
N THR A 4 -21.54 13.34 -16.91
CA THR A 4 -22.44 13.26 -15.75
C THR A 4 -22.24 11.90 -15.06
N LEU A 5 -21.83 11.90 -13.78
CA LEU A 5 -21.80 10.70 -12.98
C LEU A 5 -23.23 10.17 -12.77
N HIS A 6 -23.44 8.86 -12.92
CA HIS A 6 -24.73 8.24 -12.60
C HIS A 6 -24.94 8.22 -11.07
N ARG A 7 -26.21 8.23 -10.64
CA ARG A 7 -26.57 8.23 -9.21
C ARG A 7 -26.04 7.03 -8.42
N ASN A 8 -25.78 5.91 -9.10
CA ASN A 8 -25.26 4.68 -8.52
C ASN A 8 -23.73 4.55 -8.71
N ASP A 9 -23.05 5.58 -9.21
CA ASP A 9 -21.61 5.60 -9.38
C ASP A 9 -20.92 5.70 -7.99
N PRO A 10 -19.91 4.85 -7.68
CA PRO A 10 -19.19 4.93 -6.41
C PRO A 10 -18.59 6.30 -6.09
N LEU A 11 -18.18 7.07 -7.11
CA LEU A 11 -17.68 8.44 -6.91
C LEU A 11 -18.81 9.41 -6.52
N ALA A 12 -20.02 9.23 -7.05
CA ALA A 12 -21.17 10.03 -6.63
C ALA A 12 -21.55 9.73 -5.17
N HIS A 13 -21.55 8.45 -4.79
CA HIS A 13 -21.80 8.04 -3.40
C HIS A 13 -20.72 8.59 -2.43
N LEU A 14 -19.45 8.60 -2.84
CA LEU A 14 -18.36 9.14 -2.04
C LEU A 14 -18.47 10.67 -1.87
N LEU A 15 -18.86 11.41 -2.91
CA LEU A 15 -19.10 12.86 -2.82
C LEU A 15 -20.24 13.22 -1.86
N ASP A 16 -21.35 12.46 -1.90
CA ASP A 16 -22.46 12.67 -0.96
C ASP A 16 -22.10 12.25 0.47
N THR A 17 -21.29 11.20 0.63
CA THR A 17 -20.74 10.77 1.94
C THR A 17 -19.82 11.85 2.52
N TYR A 18 -18.94 12.44 1.71
CA TYR A 18 -18.06 13.54 2.12
C TYR A 18 -18.85 14.77 2.60
N ARG A 19 -19.88 15.19 1.84
CA ARG A 19 -20.75 16.31 2.25
C ARG A 19 -21.43 16.03 3.59
N SER A 20 -22.06 14.86 3.72
CA SER A 20 -22.73 14.45 4.96
C SER A 20 -21.76 14.38 6.15
N MET A 21 -20.53 13.89 5.93
CA MET A 21 -19.48 13.87 6.95
C MET A 21 -19.10 15.29 7.37
N SER A 22 -18.83 16.18 6.41
CA SER A 22 -18.44 17.57 6.67
C SER A 22 -19.51 18.34 7.45
N ASP A 23 -20.78 18.21 7.07
CA ASP A 23 -21.91 18.83 7.78
C ASP A 23 -22.02 18.31 9.23
N ARG A 24 -21.85 17.00 9.46
CA ARG A 24 -21.84 16.39 10.80
C ARG A 24 -20.65 16.87 11.64
N HIS A 25 -19.46 16.97 11.04
CA HIS A 25 -18.25 17.44 11.72
C HIS A 25 -18.41 18.90 12.14
N LYS A 26 -18.86 19.76 11.23
CA LYS A 26 -19.18 21.16 11.52
C LYS A 26 -20.17 21.27 12.68
N ALA A 27 -21.34 20.64 12.59
CA ALA A 27 -22.35 20.70 13.65
C ALA A 27 -21.87 20.15 15.01
N ALA A 28 -20.94 19.19 15.01
CA ALA A 28 -20.38 18.62 16.23
C ALA A 28 -19.26 19.46 16.88
N LEU A 29 -18.63 20.36 16.11
CA LEU A 29 -17.58 21.27 16.54
C LEU A 29 -18.11 22.68 16.85
N ASP A 30 -19.04 23.21 16.04
CA ASP A 30 -19.64 24.55 16.19
C ASP A 30 -20.16 24.84 17.60
N ARG A 31 -20.66 23.81 18.32
CA ARG A 31 -21.14 23.92 19.72
C ARG A 31 -20.07 24.27 20.76
N TYR A 32 -18.80 24.28 20.38
CA TYR A 32 -17.65 24.64 21.22
C TYR A 32 -17.00 25.95 20.76
N LEU A 33 -17.54 26.57 19.71
CA LEU A 33 -17.08 27.84 19.16
C LEU A 33 -17.99 28.95 19.68
N ASP A 34 -17.42 30.10 20.00
CA ASP A 34 -18.19 31.31 20.26
C ASP A 34 -18.62 32.01 18.94
N ALA A 35 -19.10 33.25 19.05
CA ALA A 35 -19.56 34.03 17.90
C ALA A 35 -18.44 34.47 16.94
N ASP A 36 -17.20 34.56 17.44
CA ASP A 36 -16.01 34.93 16.67
C ASP A 36 -15.28 33.68 16.12
N GLY A 37 -15.63 32.49 16.62
CA GLY A 37 -15.10 31.20 16.18
C GLY A 37 -14.02 30.63 17.11
N ASP A 38 -13.83 31.22 18.29
CA ASP A 38 -12.80 30.82 19.25
C ASP A 38 -13.31 29.73 20.21
N VAL A 39 -12.36 28.91 20.72
CA VAL A 39 -12.60 27.84 21.68
C VAL A 39 -12.08 28.25 23.05
N ASP A 40 -13.00 28.40 24.02
CA ASP A 40 -12.66 28.72 25.40
C ASP A 40 -11.78 27.63 26.07
N ASP A 41 -11.09 28.00 27.14
CA ASP A 41 -10.14 27.12 27.84
C ASP A 41 -10.80 25.88 28.46
N ASP A 42 -12.05 25.99 28.92
CA ASP A 42 -12.79 24.92 29.59
C ASP A 42 -13.22 23.83 28.58
N HIS A 43 -13.65 24.24 27.39
CA HIS A 43 -14.07 23.35 26.31
C HIS A 43 -12.90 22.84 25.45
N ARG A 44 -11.73 23.49 25.46
CA ARG A 44 -10.57 23.13 24.60
C ARG A 44 -10.23 21.64 24.60
N ARG A 45 -10.22 20.98 25.77
CA ARG A 45 -9.95 19.52 25.85
C ARG A 45 -11.06 18.64 25.27
N ALA A 46 -12.32 19.11 25.29
CA ALA A 46 -13.44 18.42 24.66
C ALA A 46 -13.40 18.63 23.14
N TYR A 47 -13.15 19.87 22.69
CA TYR A 47 -12.95 20.23 21.30
C TYR A 47 -11.84 19.38 20.65
N SER A 48 -10.60 19.41 21.17
CA SER A 48 -9.47 18.68 20.57
C SER A 48 -9.70 17.16 20.49
N ARG A 49 -10.48 16.57 21.40
CA ARG A 49 -10.87 15.15 21.29
C ARG A 49 -11.88 14.92 20.17
N ARG A 50 -12.85 15.82 20.00
CA ARG A 50 -13.87 15.71 18.95
C ARG A 50 -13.29 15.98 17.57
N ASP A 51 -12.43 16.98 17.47
CA ASP A 51 -11.65 17.34 16.29
C ASP A 51 -10.74 16.18 15.85
N ARG A 52 -10.02 15.54 16.79
CA ARG A 52 -9.27 14.31 16.51
C ARG A 52 -10.14 13.18 15.96
N THR A 53 -11.36 12.99 16.47
CA THR A 53 -12.29 11.99 15.90
C THR A 53 -12.71 12.35 14.48
N ALA A 54 -13.03 13.63 14.22
CA ALA A 54 -13.39 14.12 12.90
C ALA A 54 -12.24 13.96 11.89
N ALA A 55 -11.02 14.31 12.28
CA ALA A 55 -9.82 14.14 11.47
C ALA A 55 -9.52 12.68 11.10
N LEU A 56 -9.80 11.73 12.01
CA LEU A 56 -9.67 10.30 11.72
C LEU A 56 -10.73 9.83 10.71
N GLU A 57 -12.02 10.17 10.92
CA GLU A 57 -13.09 9.83 9.96
C GLU A 57 -12.83 10.44 8.56
N ALA A 58 -12.33 11.68 8.51
CA ALA A 58 -11.97 12.36 7.26
C ALA A 58 -10.77 11.73 6.55
N ARG A 59 -9.75 11.28 7.30
CA ARG A 59 -8.62 10.50 6.76
C ARG A 59 -9.11 9.19 6.16
N ASP A 60 -9.92 8.43 6.89
CA ASP A 60 -10.41 7.11 6.48
C ASP A 60 -11.29 7.23 5.22
N LEU A 61 -12.04 8.32 5.06
CA LEU A 61 -12.78 8.63 3.84
C LEU A 61 -11.87 9.03 2.67
N LEU A 62 -10.81 9.81 2.92
CA LEU A 62 -9.81 10.17 1.91
C LEU A 62 -9.05 8.93 1.40
N GLU A 63 -8.76 7.97 2.28
CA GLU A 63 -8.13 6.71 1.90
C GLU A 63 -9.02 5.90 0.94
N GLN A 64 -10.31 5.73 1.27
CA GLN A 64 -11.31 5.12 0.38
C GLN A 64 -11.46 5.89 -0.95
N ALA A 65 -11.40 7.22 -0.93
CA ALA A 65 -11.48 8.04 -2.13
C ALA A 65 -10.30 7.79 -3.07
N MET A 66 -9.09 7.74 -2.53
CA MET A 66 -7.89 7.46 -3.32
C MET A 66 -7.88 6.03 -3.85
N GLU A 67 -8.32 5.04 -3.08
CA GLU A 67 -8.48 3.66 -3.54
C GLU A 67 -9.47 3.55 -4.71
N LEU A 68 -10.66 4.15 -4.59
CA LEU A 68 -11.67 4.17 -5.68
C LEU A 68 -11.18 4.91 -6.93
N LEU A 69 -10.44 6.02 -6.77
CA LEU A 69 -9.88 6.76 -7.90
C LEU A 69 -8.77 5.95 -8.60
N THR A 70 -7.82 5.38 -7.85
CA THR A 70 -6.70 4.59 -8.41
C THR A 70 -7.10 3.20 -8.92
N GLY A 71 -8.24 2.67 -8.47
CA GLY A 71 -8.86 1.48 -9.07
C GLY A 71 -9.59 1.77 -10.38
N ARG A 72 -10.05 3.02 -10.61
CA ARG A 72 -10.80 3.43 -11.81
C ARG A 72 -9.94 4.12 -12.87
N PHE A 73 -8.90 4.82 -12.45
CA PHE A 73 -8.00 5.60 -13.30
C PHE A 73 -6.58 5.10 -13.08
N THR A 74 -6.04 4.41 -14.09
CA THR A 74 -4.62 4.07 -14.13
C THR A 74 -3.78 5.32 -14.28
N LEU A 75 -2.58 5.32 -13.68
CA LEU A 75 -1.59 6.35 -13.98
C LEU A 75 -1.13 6.19 -15.44
N PRO A 76 -0.97 7.29 -16.20
CA PRO A 76 -0.47 7.22 -17.57
C PRO A 76 1.02 6.87 -17.57
N ASP A 77 1.46 6.12 -18.58
CA ASP A 77 2.88 5.82 -18.80
C ASP A 77 3.71 7.09 -19.09
N GLY A 78 5.00 7.04 -18.79
CA GLY A 78 5.94 8.14 -19.05
C GLY A 78 5.87 9.31 -18.06
N MET A 79 5.01 9.24 -17.04
CA MET A 79 4.95 10.22 -15.96
C MET A 79 6.06 9.95 -14.94
N THR A 80 6.83 10.97 -14.57
CA THR A 80 7.78 10.86 -13.45
C THR A 80 7.03 11.05 -12.13
N VAL A 81 7.14 10.06 -11.24
CA VAL A 81 6.52 10.08 -9.90
C VAL A 81 7.56 9.76 -8.82
N THR A 82 7.40 10.33 -7.64
CA THR A 82 8.28 10.08 -6.50
C THR A 82 7.71 8.96 -5.62
N VAL A 83 8.45 7.88 -5.50
CA VAL A 83 8.09 6.70 -4.70
C VAL A 83 8.94 6.68 -3.41
N PRO A 84 8.33 6.54 -2.22
CA PRO A 84 9.06 6.47 -0.96
C PRO A 84 9.61 5.06 -0.70
N GLY A 85 10.88 4.96 -0.32
CA GLY A 85 11.53 3.70 0.06
C GLY A 85 11.78 3.57 1.57
N SER A 86 12.63 2.60 1.90
CA SER A 86 13.14 2.35 3.25
C SER A 86 14.04 3.50 3.74
N ASN A 87 14.23 3.65 5.05
CA ASN A 87 15.16 4.62 5.65
C ASN A 87 15.02 6.07 5.17
N HIS A 88 13.80 6.49 4.84
CA HIS A 88 13.45 7.82 4.29
C HIS A 88 14.05 8.12 2.89
N SER A 89 14.54 7.11 2.18
CA SER A 89 14.89 7.23 0.76
C SER A 89 13.66 7.55 -0.10
N THR A 90 13.91 8.18 -1.26
CA THR A 90 12.89 8.43 -2.28
C THR A 90 13.48 8.20 -3.65
N TYR A 91 12.66 7.68 -4.56
CA TYR A 91 13.05 7.30 -5.91
C TYR A 91 12.16 8.02 -6.93
N ALA A 92 12.77 8.72 -7.88
CA ALA A 92 12.06 9.27 -9.03
C ALA A 92 11.97 8.21 -10.13
N VAL A 93 10.81 7.55 -10.22
CA VAL A 93 10.54 6.50 -11.22
C VAL A 93 9.69 7.06 -12.36
N THR A 94 9.76 6.43 -13.52
CA THR A 94 8.89 6.75 -14.66
C THR A 94 7.86 5.64 -14.81
N THR A 95 6.57 5.95 -14.74
CA THR A 95 5.47 4.98 -14.91
C THR A 95 5.58 4.22 -16.23
N GLY A 96 5.24 2.94 -16.22
CA GLY A 96 5.32 2.05 -17.39
C GLY A 96 6.72 1.54 -17.73
N ARG A 97 7.78 2.09 -17.12
CA ARG A 97 9.18 1.83 -17.48
C ARG A 97 9.92 1.01 -16.42
N LEU A 98 10.02 -0.29 -16.64
CA LEU A 98 10.74 -1.23 -15.76
C LEU A 98 12.27 -1.12 -15.94
N ASP A 99 12.85 -0.06 -15.40
CA ASP A 99 14.31 0.17 -15.36
C ASP A 99 14.90 0.07 -13.94
N ASP A 100 16.21 0.29 -13.81
CA ASP A 100 16.95 0.14 -12.55
C ASP A 100 16.41 1.03 -11.42
N ARG A 101 15.78 2.18 -11.74
CA ARG A 101 15.16 3.04 -10.72
C ARG A 101 13.86 2.45 -10.21
N ALA A 102 13.06 1.88 -11.10
CA ALA A 102 11.87 1.13 -10.71
C ALA A 102 12.27 -0.09 -9.87
N ARG A 103 13.28 -0.86 -10.30
CA ARG A 103 13.78 -2.02 -9.55
C ARG A 103 14.28 -1.62 -8.15
N ALA A 104 15.12 -0.59 -8.05
CA ALA A 104 15.60 -0.11 -6.74
C ALA A 104 14.46 0.39 -5.83
N ALA A 105 13.47 1.11 -6.37
CA ALA A 105 12.35 1.64 -5.59
C ALA A 105 11.45 0.54 -4.99
N PHE A 106 11.16 -0.49 -5.78
CA PHE A 106 10.27 -1.58 -5.36
C PHE A 106 11.01 -2.75 -4.70
N LEU A 107 12.34 -2.86 -4.82
CA LEU A 107 13.14 -3.75 -3.98
C LEU A 107 13.36 -3.13 -2.59
N HIS A 108 13.69 -1.83 -2.50
CA HIS A 108 14.07 -1.18 -1.24
C HIS A 108 12.94 -0.35 -0.60
N GLY A 109 11.76 -0.96 -0.41
CA GLY A 109 10.70 -0.39 0.45
C GLY A 109 9.30 -0.28 -0.16
N GLN A 110 9.06 -0.82 -1.35
CA GLN A 110 7.71 -0.97 -1.94
C GLN A 110 7.43 -2.39 -2.47
N CYS A 111 8.17 -3.40 -2.01
CA CYS A 111 8.01 -4.78 -2.45
C CYS A 111 6.59 -5.31 -2.20
N HIS A 112 5.99 -4.95 -1.06
CA HIS A 112 4.59 -5.21 -0.73
C HIS A 112 3.60 -4.56 -1.69
N ALA A 113 3.88 -3.35 -2.17
CA ALA A 113 3.05 -2.68 -3.17
C ALA A 113 3.15 -3.38 -4.54
N PHE A 114 4.33 -3.86 -4.91
CA PHE A 114 4.55 -4.56 -6.17
C PHE A 114 3.98 -5.97 -6.17
N ALA A 115 4.27 -6.77 -5.14
CA ALA A 115 3.65 -8.08 -4.94
C ALA A 115 2.12 -7.97 -4.98
N ARG A 116 1.53 -6.96 -4.31
CA ARG A 116 0.09 -6.70 -4.36
C ARG A 116 -0.42 -6.40 -5.77
N ALA A 117 0.27 -5.56 -6.53
CA ALA A 117 -0.11 -5.24 -7.90
C ALA A 117 -0.04 -6.47 -8.83
N VAL A 118 0.96 -7.34 -8.66
CA VAL A 118 1.05 -8.60 -9.42
C VAL A 118 -0.08 -9.56 -9.03
N CYS A 119 -0.34 -9.76 -7.73
CA CYS A 119 -1.43 -10.63 -7.26
C CYS A 119 -2.82 -10.13 -7.68
N ASP A 120 -3.09 -8.82 -7.61
CA ASP A 120 -4.35 -8.22 -8.07
C ASP A 120 -4.60 -8.50 -9.58
N GLU A 121 -3.56 -8.44 -10.42
CA GLU A 121 -3.64 -8.63 -11.88
C GLU A 121 -3.72 -10.11 -12.29
N THR A 122 -3.01 -10.99 -11.58
CA THR A 122 -2.81 -12.40 -11.98
C THR A 122 -3.65 -13.42 -11.21
N GLY A 123 -4.18 -13.03 -10.05
CA GLY A 123 -4.81 -13.96 -9.10
C GLY A 123 -3.82 -14.90 -8.38
N TRP A 124 -2.52 -14.65 -8.50
CA TRP A 124 -1.48 -15.44 -7.81
C TRP A 124 -1.48 -15.19 -6.29
N GLU A 125 -1.03 -16.18 -5.53
CA GLU A 125 -0.85 -16.03 -4.08
C GLU A 125 0.28 -15.04 -3.78
N MET A 126 0.28 -14.47 -2.57
CA MET A 126 1.32 -13.58 -2.08
C MET A 126 2.07 -14.27 -0.95
N ALA A 127 3.39 -14.17 -0.93
CA ALA A 127 4.23 -14.62 0.16
C ALA A 127 5.10 -13.49 0.71
N VAL A 128 5.49 -13.62 1.97
CA VAL A 128 6.52 -12.80 2.61
C VAL A 128 7.70 -13.70 2.97
N ILE A 129 8.89 -13.26 2.61
CA ILE A 129 10.16 -13.89 2.96
C ILE A 129 10.55 -13.43 4.37
N LEU A 130 11.04 -14.38 5.16
CA LEU A 130 11.35 -14.20 6.57
C LEU A 130 12.85 -14.09 6.80
N SER A 131 13.27 -13.01 7.44
CA SER A 131 14.62 -12.87 7.98
C SER A 131 14.82 -13.83 9.16
N ASP A 132 15.99 -14.47 9.18
CA ASP A 132 16.48 -15.31 10.29
C ASP A 132 16.68 -14.52 11.61
N SER A 133 16.46 -13.20 11.60
CA SER A 133 16.62 -12.33 12.78
C SER A 133 15.46 -11.34 12.98
N CYS A 134 14.84 -11.33 14.18
CA CYS A 134 14.03 -10.17 14.65
C CYS A 134 15.03 -9.03 14.86
N SER A 135 15.12 -8.08 13.91
CA SER A 135 15.83 -6.80 14.12
C SER A 135 15.34 -6.23 15.45
N LEU A 136 16.26 -5.78 16.31
CA LEU A 136 16.08 -5.70 17.78
C LEU A 136 15.12 -4.60 18.28
N ASP A 137 13.99 -4.42 17.62
CA ASP A 137 12.87 -3.55 17.97
C ASP A 137 11.78 -4.38 18.69
N PRO A 138 11.74 -4.37 20.03
CA PRO A 138 10.75 -5.13 20.79
C PRO A 138 9.31 -4.66 20.57
N ASP A 139 9.08 -3.44 20.06
CA ASP A 139 7.73 -2.94 19.77
C ASP A 139 7.13 -3.63 18.53
N LEU A 140 7.98 -4.14 17.62
CA LEU A 140 7.58 -4.98 16.48
C LEU A 140 7.46 -6.46 16.86
N CYS A 141 8.31 -6.96 17.77
CA CYS A 141 8.30 -8.36 18.22
C CYS A 141 7.20 -8.64 19.27
N GLY A 142 6.42 -7.63 19.70
CA GLY A 142 5.39 -7.73 20.76
C GLY A 142 4.00 -8.26 20.37
N THR A 143 3.73 -8.52 19.08
CA THR A 143 2.47 -9.15 18.62
C THR A 143 2.76 -10.20 17.56
N ASN A 144 2.47 -11.49 17.81
CA ASN A 144 2.68 -12.54 16.81
C ASN A 144 1.77 -12.29 15.60
N VAL A 145 2.36 -12.10 14.42
CA VAL A 145 1.62 -11.68 13.21
C VAL A 145 1.07 -12.87 12.42
N ALA A 146 1.76 -14.00 12.47
CA ALA A 146 1.29 -15.31 12.02
C ALA A 146 2.08 -16.38 12.79
N ARG A 147 1.40 -17.27 13.54
CA ARG A 147 1.94 -18.45 14.25
C ARG A 147 3.46 -18.40 14.52
N ASP A 148 3.83 -17.61 15.53
CA ASP A 148 5.19 -17.47 16.08
C ASP A 148 6.21 -16.69 15.22
N VAL A 149 5.80 -16.19 14.04
CA VAL A 149 6.54 -15.17 13.29
C VAL A 149 6.32 -13.79 13.91
N CYS A 150 7.42 -13.08 14.09
CA CYS A 150 7.48 -11.70 14.56
C CYS A 150 7.35 -10.69 13.39
N GLY A 151 6.71 -9.53 13.65
CA GLY A 151 6.49 -8.49 12.65
C GLY A 151 7.73 -7.84 12.03
N CYS A 152 8.92 -7.94 12.65
CA CYS A 152 10.19 -7.46 12.10
C CYS A 152 11.08 -8.56 11.49
N GLN A 153 10.60 -9.81 11.44
CA GLN A 153 11.16 -10.83 10.55
C GLN A 153 10.60 -10.72 9.13
N LEU A 154 9.54 -9.94 8.93
CA LEU A 154 8.97 -9.68 7.60
C LEU A 154 9.95 -8.81 6.81
N GLU A 155 10.64 -9.39 5.82
CA GLU A 155 11.74 -8.71 5.13
C GLU A 155 11.32 -8.25 3.72
N HIS A 156 10.85 -9.18 2.88
CA HIS A 156 10.51 -8.91 1.48
C HIS A 156 9.21 -9.59 1.06
N LEU A 157 8.42 -8.95 0.19
CA LEU A 157 7.16 -9.52 -0.31
C LEU A 157 7.24 -9.83 -1.81
N VAL A 158 6.69 -10.99 -2.17
CA VAL A 158 6.69 -11.55 -3.52
C VAL A 158 5.31 -12.07 -3.89
N ALA A 159 5.01 -12.14 -5.19
CA ALA A 159 3.93 -12.97 -5.70
C ALA A 159 4.45 -14.40 -5.93
N VAL A 160 3.62 -15.42 -5.72
CA VAL A 160 3.96 -16.84 -5.91
C VAL A 160 3.22 -17.35 -7.14
N ARG A 161 3.98 -17.59 -8.22
CA ARG A 161 3.44 -18.12 -9.47
C ARG A 161 2.99 -19.58 -9.28
N PRO A 162 2.02 -20.11 -10.04
CA PRO A 162 1.49 -21.48 -9.84
C PRO A 162 2.49 -22.64 -9.96
N ASP A 163 3.70 -22.40 -10.47
CA ASP A 163 4.82 -23.35 -10.48
C ASP A 163 5.73 -23.26 -9.24
N GLY A 164 5.37 -22.41 -8.27
CA GLY A 164 6.13 -22.14 -7.05
C GLY A 164 7.21 -21.06 -7.19
N ALA A 165 7.38 -20.44 -8.37
CA ALA A 165 8.38 -19.39 -8.54
C ALA A 165 8.01 -18.12 -7.77
N HIS A 166 8.96 -17.54 -7.04
CA HIS A 166 8.84 -16.24 -6.38
C HIS A 166 9.03 -15.13 -7.40
N VAL A 167 8.09 -14.20 -7.48
CA VAL A 167 8.08 -13.10 -8.46
C VAL A 167 8.11 -11.76 -7.74
N ASP A 168 9.11 -10.96 -8.06
CA ASP A 168 9.34 -9.63 -7.51
C ASP A 168 9.63 -8.61 -8.65
N ILE A 169 10.03 -7.39 -8.31
CA ILE A 169 10.35 -6.37 -9.33
C ILE A 169 11.57 -6.73 -10.19
N THR A 170 12.45 -7.63 -9.74
CA THR A 170 13.64 -8.04 -10.50
C THR A 170 13.35 -9.16 -11.49
N GLY A 171 12.41 -10.06 -11.19
CA GLY A 171 11.96 -11.10 -12.10
C GLY A 171 11.23 -12.26 -11.40
N ALA A 172 11.25 -13.42 -12.04
CA ALA A 172 10.84 -14.69 -11.43
C ALA A 172 12.08 -15.51 -11.05
N HIS A 173 12.05 -16.08 -9.85
CA HIS A 173 13.13 -16.83 -9.21
C HIS A 173 12.61 -18.19 -8.74
N LEU A 174 13.46 -19.22 -8.77
CA LEU A 174 13.08 -20.52 -8.21
C LEU A 174 13.04 -20.42 -6.67
N PRO A 175 12.30 -21.32 -5.98
CA PRO A 175 12.37 -21.42 -4.52
C PRO A 175 13.82 -21.50 -4.02
N GLY A 176 14.16 -20.69 -3.01
CA GLY A 176 15.51 -20.58 -2.45
C GLY A 176 16.53 -19.79 -3.28
N THR A 177 16.21 -19.36 -4.51
CA THR A 177 17.15 -18.64 -5.41
C THR A 177 16.86 -17.15 -5.56
N LEU A 178 16.09 -16.56 -4.65
CA LEU A 178 15.80 -15.13 -4.67
C LEU A 178 17.04 -14.36 -4.16
N PRO A 179 17.62 -13.42 -4.94
CA PRO A 179 18.82 -12.69 -4.53
C PRO A 179 18.65 -11.95 -3.20
N ASP A 180 19.71 -11.93 -2.39
CA ASP A 180 19.77 -11.36 -1.04
C ASP A 180 18.92 -12.09 0.02
N PHE A 181 18.14 -13.10 -0.38
CA PHE A 181 17.23 -13.89 0.48
C PHE A 181 17.32 -15.40 0.18
N GLU A 182 18.51 -15.87 -0.19
CA GLU A 182 18.73 -17.27 -0.56
C GLU A 182 18.41 -18.22 0.61
N ASP A 183 17.75 -19.35 0.30
CA ASP A 183 17.28 -20.38 1.23
C ASP A 183 16.37 -19.93 2.41
N GLN A 184 15.95 -18.65 2.47
CA GLN A 184 15.08 -18.14 3.54
C GLN A 184 13.65 -18.72 3.48
N GLU A 185 13.04 -18.90 4.66
CA GLU A 185 11.65 -19.35 4.76
C GLU A 185 10.69 -18.28 4.22
N SER A 186 9.59 -18.73 3.61
CA SER A 186 8.51 -17.83 3.18
C SER A 186 7.15 -18.35 3.64
N ILE A 187 6.27 -17.45 4.07
CA ILE A 187 4.90 -17.77 4.47
C ILE A 187 3.87 -17.04 3.61
N ALA A 188 2.71 -17.66 3.39
CA ALA A 188 1.60 -17.06 2.66
C ALA A 188 1.02 -15.85 3.41
N VAL A 189 0.79 -14.75 2.68
CA VAL A 189 0.22 -13.51 3.22
C VAL A 189 -1.31 -13.64 3.31
N THR A 190 -1.79 -13.88 4.52
CA THR A 190 -3.21 -13.84 4.86
C THR A 190 -3.74 -12.40 5.00
N ASP A 191 -5.06 -12.19 4.94
CA ASP A 191 -5.69 -10.89 5.18
C ASP A 191 -5.26 -10.25 6.51
N SER A 192 -5.07 -11.06 7.55
CA SER A 192 -4.58 -10.61 8.86
C SER A 192 -3.15 -10.08 8.80
N LEU A 193 -2.26 -10.76 8.06
CA LEU A 193 -0.86 -10.38 7.89
C LEU A 193 -0.74 -9.13 6.99
N TRP A 194 -1.51 -9.08 5.89
CA TRP A 194 -1.62 -7.89 5.05
C TRP A 194 -2.13 -6.68 5.86
N SER A 195 -3.16 -6.89 6.69
CA SER A 195 -3.69 -5.86 7.59
C SER A 195 -2.69 -5.41 8.66
N PHE A 196 -1.77 -6.28 9.09
CA PHE A 196 -0.65 -5.88 9.95
C PHE A 196 0.34 -4.99 9.19
N ILE A 197 0.78 -5.41 8.00
CA ILE A 197 1.71 -4.66 7.14
C ILE A 197 1.18 -3.24 6.88
N LEU A 198 -0.09 -3.10 6.49
CA LEU A 198 -0.71 -1.79 6.22
C LEU A 198 -0.79 -0.85 7.44
N ARG A 199 -0.74 -1.38 8.66
CA ARG A 199 -0.83 -0.59 9.91
C ARG A 199 0.52 -0.40 10.60
N SER A 200 1.54 -1.16 10.21
CA SER A 200 2.86 -1.12 10.85
C SER A 200 3.63 0.14 10.43
N PRO A 201 4.19 0.92 11.37
CA PRO A 201 4.95 2.13 11.05
C PRO A 201 6.28 1.84 10.34
N ALA A 202 6.77 0.59 10.41
CA ALA A 202 7.95 0.13 9.69
C ALA A 202 7.70 0.04 8.16
N TRP A 203 6.46 -0.21 7.75
CA TRP A 203 6.06 -0.34 6.35
C TRP A 203 5.52 1.00 5.83
N ARG A 204 5.96 1.41 4.64
CA ARG A 204 5.40 2.59 3.97
C ARG A 204 4.00 2.27 3.45
N ARG A 205 3.13 3.29 3.35
CA ARG A 205 1.89 3.18 2.59
C ARG A 205 2.22 2.65 1.18
N PRO A 206 1.59 1.57 0.70
CA PRO A 206 1.97 0.95 -0.56
C PRO A 206 1.56 1.83 -1.75
N ALA A 207 2.49 2.09 -2.67
CA ALA A 207 2.27 2.79 -3.93
C ALA A 207 1.74 1.83 -5.02
N VAL A 208 0.61 1.16 -4.76
CA VAL A 208 0.05 0.10 -5.63
C VAL A 208 -0.36 0.65 -7.00
N ASP A 209 -0.84 1.89 -7.04
CA ASP A 209 -1.20 2.63 -8.26
C ASP A 209 0.00 2.83 -9.19
N VAL A 210 1.16 3.18 -8.63
CA VAL A 210 2.43 3.27 -9.36
C VAL A 210 2.95 1.87 -9.74
N ALA A 211 2.87 0.91 -8.80
CA ALA A 211 3.31 -0.47 -9.00
C ALA A 211 2.61 -1.16 -10.18
N ARG A 212 1.28 -0.98 -10.33
CA ARG A 212 0.47 -1.51 -11.43
C ARG A 212 1.04 -1.17 -12.81
N THR A 213 1.64 0.02 -12.98
CA THR A 213 2.26 0.43 -14.25
C THR A 213 3.45 -0.45 -14.65
N PHE A 214 4.08 -1.16 -13.71
CA PHE A 214 5.21 -2.05 -13.98
C PHE A 214 4.84 -3.54 -14.11
N VAL A 215 3.59 -3.92 -13.83
CA VAL A 215 3.15 -5.33 -13.86
C VAL A 215 3.16 -5.89 -15.29
N ALA A 216 2.50 -5.21 -16.24
CA ALA A 216 2.48 -5.64 -17.64
C ALA A 216 3.90 -5.79 -18.27
N PRO A 217 4.83 -4.82 -18.16
CA PRO A 217 6.19 -5.00 -18.68
C PRO A 217 7.01 -6.06 -17.91
N LEU A 218 6.72 -6.32 -16.63
CA LEU A 218 7.32 -7.46 -15.91
C LEU A 218 6.83 -8.78 -16.54
N LEU A 219 5.52 -9.01 -16.58
CA LEU A 219 4.93 -10.26 -17.06
C LEU A 219 5.38 -10.62 -18.48
N ALA A 220 5.40 -9.63 -19.38
CA ALA A 220 5.96 -9.81 -20.74
C ALA A 220 7.42 -10.29 -20.73
N SER A 221 8.25 -9.78 -19.80
CA SER A 221 9.64 -10.20 -19.65
C SER A 221 9.82 -11.61 -19.05
N LEU A 222 8.80 -12.16 -18.38
CA LEU A 222 8.79 -13.54 -17.88
C LEU A 222 8.41 -14.54 -18.98
N ASP A 223 7.42 -14.19 -19.81
CA ASP A 223 6.98 -15.04 -20.93
C ASP A 223 8.09 -15.21 -21.97
N ASP A 224 8.81 -14.14 -22.30
CA ASP A 224 9.90 -14.22 -23.29
C ASP A 224 11.11 -15.04 -22.78
N ARG A 225 11.41 -15.03 -21.47
CA ARG A 225 12.41 -15.95 -20.88
C ARG A 225 11.98 -17.41 -20.99
N THR A 226 10.68 -17.67 -20.86
CA THR A 226 10.11 -19.02 -20.96
C THR A 226 10.23 -19.58 -22.38
N LYS A 227 10.07 -18.73 -23.41
CA LYS A 227 10.26 -19.11 -24.83
C LYS A 227 11.71 -19.37 -25.24
N VAL A 228 12.69 -18.82 -24.52
CA VAL A 228 14.13 -19.02 -24.81
C VAL A 228 14.69 -20.29 -24.16
N SER A 229 13.96 -20.86 -23.19
CA SER A 229 14.36 -22.06 -22.45
C SER A 229 13.66 -23.35 -22.93
N ALA A 230 12.94 -23.30 -24.05
CA ALA A 230 12.15 -24.39 -24.63
C ALA A 230 12.62 -24.75 -26.05
#